data_AF-A0A9P8BUH7-F1
#
_entry.id   AF-A0A9P8BUH7-F1
#
_cell.length_a   1.000
_cell.length_b   1.000
_cell.length_c   1.000
_cell.angle_alpha   90.00
_cell.angle_beta   90.00
_cell.angle_gamma   90.00
#
_symmetry.space_group_name_H-M   'P 1'
#
loop_
_entity.id
_entity.type
_entity.pdbx_description
1 polymer ?
#
loop_
_entity_poly.entity_id
_entity_poly.type
_entity_poly.pdbx_seq_one_letter_code
_entity_poly.pdbx_strand_id
1 'polypeptide(L)'
;MMCLNSMIAMLVQDESSQAVWIETVDYEFSAQRASDTAKAFILSRKDQQQEPQESGEGGLVLEAHVKNVLSRIQVYSCQDVYDVLNAIEMFRSTQRRPDPPRSHRLSPRLFVVDSLSAVLTNLLRMGDGVGHATMMHLSRELRQVASDFDLVVLVTTLPVQISFSEEKAPSILMTSNVKPGLGSSWKYATDLQVFLSRFEMTDGGGNGTIKPSRDGYSRHPSRNEVDVDMSAEISADETMDVNAETRIVEVIKSKRLTTGEWCLFQLKD
;
A
#
# COMPACT_ATOMS: atom_id res chain seq x y z
N MET A 1 -6.10 -5.17 1.62
CA MET A 1 -6.09 -5.90 0.32
C MET A 1 -4.79 -5.65 -0.46
N MET A 2 -4.50 -4.42 -0.89
CA MET A 2 -3.30 -4.13 -1.70
C MET A 2 -1.99 -4.58 -1.03
N CYS A 3 -1.77 -4.22 0.24
CA CYS A 3 -0.55 -4.58 0.97
C CYS A 3 -0.36 -6.10 1.06
N LEU A 4 -1.44 -6.84 1.35
CA LEU A 4 -1.41 -8.30 1.42
C LEU A 4 -1.05 -8.90 0.05
N ASN A 5 -1.71 -8.46 -1.02
CA ASN A 5 -1.46 -8.98 -2.36
C ASN A 5 -0.02 -8.70 -2.81
N SER A 6 0.50 -7.48 -2.60
CA SER A 6 1.88 -7.13 -2.93
C SER A 6 2.88 -7.98 -2.13
N MET A 7 2.62 -8.17 -0.83
CA MET A 7 3.45 -9.02 0.04
C MET A 7 3.48 -10.47 -0.44
N ILE A 8 2.31 -11.06 -0.69
CA ILE A 8 2.21 -12.46 -1.11
C ILE A 8 2.80 -12.67 -2.50
N ALA A 9 2.54 -11.76 -3.44
CA ALA A 9 3.15 -11.81 -4.78
C ALA A 9 4.68 -11.82 -4.69
N MET A 10 5.26 -10.93 -3.87
CA MET A 10 6.71 -10.88 -3.64
C MET A 10 7.24 -12.20 -3.05
N LEU A 11 6.58 -12.74 -2.02
CA LEU A 11 7.02 -13.99 -1.37
C LEU A 11 6.91 -15.20 -2.32
N VAL A 12 5.89 -15.26 -3.17
CA VAL A 12 5.74 -16.30 -4.20
C VAL A 12 6.80 -16.17 -5.29
N GLN A 13 7.26 -14.95 -5.59
CA GLN A 13 8.28 -14.71 -6.61
C GLN A 13 9.70 -15.01 -6.12
N ASP A 14 10.01 -14.68 -4.86
CA ASP A 14 11.33 -14.84 -4.25
C ASP A 14 11.25 -15.67 -2.97
N GLU A 15 11.72 -16.92 -3.04
CA GLU A 15 11.76 -17.86 -1.90
C GLU A 15 12.75 -17.43 -0.80
N SER A 16 13.72 -16.58 -1.13
CA SER A 16 14.67 -16.03 -0.16
C SER A 16 14.14 -14.79 0.56
N SER A 17 12.97 -14.27 0.15
CA SER A 17 12.40 -13.07 0.76
C SER A 17 11.58 -13.37 2.02
N GLN A 18 11.56 -12.40 2.93
CA GLN A 18 10.71 -12.36 4.11
C GLN A 18 9.96 -11.04 4.16
N ALA A 19 8.77 -11.07 4.75
CA ALA A 19 7.97 -9.88 4.99
C ALA A 19 7.60 -9.73 6.47
N VAL A 20 7.43 -8.48 6.89
CA VAL A 20 6.92 -8.11 8.20
C VAL A 20 5.59 -7.39 8.04
N TRP A 21 4.62 -7.76 8.86
CA TRP A 21 3.31 -7.14 8.95
C TRP A 21 3.07 -6.63 10.37
N ILE A 22 2.98 -5.33 10.54
CA ILE A 22 2.49 -4.70 11.76
C ILE A 22 0.99 -4.46 11.59
N GLU A 23 0.23 -5.19 12.38
CA GLU A 23 -1.20 -5.07 12.53
C GLU A 23 -1.49 -4.13 13.70
N THR A 24 -2.22 -3.06 13.44
CA THR A 24 -2.55 -2.02 14.43
C THR A 24 -4.02 -1.99 14.82
N VAL A 25 -4.83 -2.75 14.10
CA VAL A 25 -6.25 -2.96 14.36
C VAL A 25 -6.44 -4.44 14.47
N ASP A 26 -7.04 -4.90 15.56
CA ASP A 26 -7.20 -6.33 15.81
C ASP A 26 -7.92 -7.03 14.64
N TYR A 27 -7.36 -8.15 14.18
CA TYR A 27 -7.91 -9.07 13.18
C TYR A 27 -8.00 -8.53 11.74
N GLU A 28 -7.25 -7.49 11.39
CA GLU A 28 -7.08 -7.03 10.02
C GLU A 28 -6.16 -7.95 9.19
N PHE A 29 -5.15 -8.61 9.80
CA PHE A 29 -4.41 -9.67 9.13
C PHE A 29 -5.20 -10.98 9.15
N SER A 30 -5.27 -11.66 8.01
CA SER A 30 -5.96 -12.95 7.90
C SER A 30 -5.06 -13.96 7.22
N ALA A 31 -4.61 -14.96 7.99
CA ALA A 31 -3.84 -16.09 7.47
C ALA A 31 -4.60 -16.86 6.39
N GLN A 32 -5.94 -16.94 6.51
CA GLN A 32 -6.78 -17.57 5.48
C GLN A 32 -6.72 -16.79 4.17
N ARG A 33 -6.93 -15.47 4.20
CA ARG A 33 -6.79 -14.64 2.99
C ARG A 33 -5.38 -14.73 2.41
N ALA A 34 -4.35 -14.67 3.25
CA ALA A 34 -2.96 -14.83 2.82
C ALA A 34 -2.73 -16.18 2.10
N SER A 35 -3.29 -17.26 2.63
CA SER A 35 -3.24 -18.61 2.04
C SER A 35 -3.93 -18.66 0.69
N ASP A 36 -5.16 -18.14 0.60
CA ASP A 36 -5.95 -18.15 -0.63
C ASP A 36 -5.30 -17.30 -1.72
N THR A 37 -4.78 -16.11 -1.35
CA THR A 37 -4.00 -15.27 -2.25
C THR A 37 -2.72 -15.97 -2.73
N ALA A 38 -2.01 -16.68 -1.85
CA ALA A 38 -0.80 -17.42 -2.24
C ALA A 38 -1.12 -18.55 -3.23
N LYS A 39 -2.21 -19.30 -2.98
CA LYS A 39 -2.71 -20.32 -3.92
C LYS A 39 -2.99 -19.73 -5.28
N ALA A 40 -3.72 -18.62 -5.34
CA ALA A 40 -4.05 -17.94 -6.59
C ALA A 40 -2.79 -17.54 -7.39
N PHE A 41 -1.78 -16.96 -6.72
CA PHE A 41 -0.52 -16.58 -7.38
C PHE A 41 0.30 -17.79 -7.86
N ILE A 42 0.39 -18.85 -7.05
CA ILE A 42 1.14 -20.07 -7.42
C ILE A 42 0.48 -20.76 -8.62
N LEU A 43 -0.85 -20.91 -8.62
CA LEU A 43 -1.58 -21.51 -9.73
C LEU A 43 -1.42 -20.69 -11.02
N SER A 44 -1.60 -19.37 -10.93
CA SER A 44 -1.43 -18.46 -12.07
C SER A 44 -0.03 -18.53 -12.69
N ARG A 45 1.00 -18.79 -11.89
CA ARG A 45 2.38 -18.95 -12.37
C ARG A 45 2.58 -20.27 -13.12
N LYS A 46 1.97 -21.36 -12.65
CA LYS A 46 2.05 -22.68 -13.31
C LYS A 46 1.38 -22.66 -14.69
N ASP A 47 0.24 -21.99 -14.81
CA ASP A 47 -0.46 -21.84 -16.09
C ASP A 47 0.39 -21.11 -17.14
N GLN A 48 1.22 -20.16 -16.72
CA GLN A 48 2.14 -19.42 -17.60
C GLN A 48 3.39 -20.23 -17.99
N GLN A 49 3.79 -21.22 -17.20
CA GLN A 49 5.03 -21.99 -17.39
C GLN A 49 4.86 -23.30 -18.17
N GLN A 50 3.63 -23.67 -18.58
CA GLN A 50 3.33 -24.92 -19.32
C GLN A 50 4.04 -26.16 -18.75
N GLU A 51 4.09 -26.30 -17.42
CA GLU A 51 4.64 -27.51 -16.81
C GLU A 51 3.68 -28.70 -17.02
N PRO A 52 4.19 -29.91 -17.35
CA PRO A 52 3.37 -31.10 -17.50
C PRO A 52 2.58 -31.38 -16.22
N GLN A 53 1.27 -31.50 -16.33
CA GLN A 53 0.41 -31.92 -15.20
C GLN A 53 0.75 -33.37 -14.80
N GLU A 54 1.56 -33.53 -13.74
CA GLU A 54 1.67 -34.83 -13.07
C GLU A 54 0.41 -35.11 -12.26
N SER A 55 -0.26 -36.19 -12.63
CA SER A 55 -1.52 -36.66 -12.08
C SER A 55 -1.39 -37.05 -10.60
N GLY A 56 -2.11 -36.35 -9.72
CA GLY A 56 -2.48 -36.83 -8.38
C GLY A 56 -1.76 -36.21 -7.18
N GLU A 57 -0.51 -35.74 -7.33
CA GLU A 57 0.28 -35.18 -6.20
C GLU A 57 0.23 -33.64 -6.08
N GLY A 58 -0.36 -32.95 -7.06
CA GLY A 58 -0.35 -31.49 -7.16
C GLY A 58 -0.94 -30.75 -5.95
N GLY A 59 -1.91 -31.35 -5.25
CA GLY A 59 -2.54 -30.74 -4.06
C GLY A 59 -1.60 -30.66 -2.85
N LEU A 60 -0.86 -31.74 -2.56
CA LEU A 60 0.09 -31.76 -1.44
C LEU A 60 1.28 -30.84 -1.70
N VAL A 61 1.74 -30.79 -2.95
CA VAL A 61 2.80 -29.88 -3.39
C VAL A 61 2.36 -28.42 -3.27
N LEU A 62 1.13 -28.09 -3.67
CA LEU A 62 0.60 -26.72 -3.52
C LEU A 62 0.53 -26.29 -2.05
N GLU A 63 0.00 -27.14 -1.17
CA GLU A 63 -0.07 -26.84 0.26
C GLU A 63 1.31 -26.66 0.90
N ALA A 64 2.32 -27.42 0.46
CA ALA A 64 3.71 -27.25 0.92
C ALA A 64 4.27 -25.87 0.51
N HIS A 65 4.05 -25.44 -0.74
CA HIS A 65 4.48 -24.12 -1.20
C HIS A 65 3.77 -22.98 -0.45
N VAL A 66 2.45 -23.11 -0.23
CA VAL A 66 1.68 -22.11 0.53
C VAL A 66 2.22 -22.02 1.97
N LYS A 67 2.46 -23.15 2.63
CA LYS A 67 3.07 -23.15 3.98
C LYS A 67 4.44 -22.48 4.00
N ASN A 68 5.26 -22.70 2.97
CA ASN A 68 6.55 -22.03 2.84
C ASN A 68 6.41 -20.50 2.66
N VAL A 69 5.42 -20.04 1.89
CA VAL A 69 5.13 -18.59 1.75
C VAL A 69 4.70 -18.00 3.10
N LEU A 70 3.75 -18.65 3.78
CA LEU A 70 3.22 -18.15 5.04
C LEU A 70 4.24 -18.17 6.19
N SER A 71 5.15 -19.15 6.23
CA SER A 71 6.19 -19.22 7.26
C SER A 71 7.23 -18.09 7.19
N ARG A 72 7.25 -17.35 6.07
CA ARG A 72 8.13 -16.20 5.83
C ARG A 72 7.47 -14.86 6.13
N ILE A 73 6.27 -14.87 6.72
CA ILE A 73 5.57 -13.67 7.18
C ILE A 73 5.72 -13.55 8.70
N GLN A 74 6.32 -12.47 9.17
CA GLN A 74 6.33 -12.12 10.60
C GLN A 74 5.18 -11.15 10.88
N VAL A 75 4.30 -11.48 11.83
CA VAL A 75 3.16 -10.63 12.20
C VAL A 75 3.35 -10.12 13.62
N TYR A 76 3.21 -8.80 13.80
CA TYR A 76 3.21 -8.13 15.09
C TYR A 76 1.87 -7.45 15.31
N SER A 77 1.20 -7.77 16.42
CA SER A 77 0.00 -7.07 16.86
C SER A 77 0.42 -5.89 17.75
N CYS A 78 -0.01 -4.68 17.42
CA CYS A 78 0.38 -3.46 18.11
C CYS A 78 -0.86 -2.64 18.46
N GLN A 79 -1.02 -2.29 19.74
CA GLN A 79 -2.21 -1.55 20.22
C GLN A 79 -1.98 -0.05 20.22
N ASP A 80 -0.72 0.38 20.37
CA ASP A 80 -0.33 1.78 20.34
C ASP A 80 0.97 2.02 19.56
N VAL A 81 1.39 3.28 19.50
CA VAL A 81 2.59 3.67 18.75
C VAL A 81 3.89 3.12 19.36
N TYR A 82 3.90 2.86 20.68
CA TYR A 82 5.07 2.35 21.37
C TYR A 82 5.25 0.86 21.07
N ASP A 83 4.15 0.11 20.92
CA ASP A 83 4.20 -1.26 20.41
C ASP A 83 4.79 -1.33 19.00
N VAL A 84 4.43 -0.39 18.12
CA VAL A 84 5.01 -0.30 16.77
C VAL A 84 6.52 -0.04 16.83
N LEU A 85 6.95 0.90 17.68
CA LEU A 85 8.38 1.18 17.90
C LEU A 85 9.12 -0.03 18.47
N ASN A 86 8.50 -0.76 19.40
CA ASN A 86 9.06 -1.99 19.96
C ASN A 86 9.15 -3.11 18.91
N ALA A 87 8.14 -3.25 18.04
CA ALA A 87 8.17 -4.21 16.93
C ALA A 87 9.30 -3.92 15.94
N ILE A 88 9.57 -2.64 15.66
CA ILE A 88 10.73 -2.20 14.86
C ILE A 88 12.05 -2.65 15.52
N GLU A 89 12.19 -2.46 16.83
CA GLU A 89 13.41 -2.85 17.55
C GLU A 89 13.56 -4.37 17.66
N MET A 90 12.46 -5.08 17.92
CA MET A 90 12.43 -6.55 17.88
C MET A 90 12.86 -7.09 16.51
N PHE A 91 12.36 -6.49 15.42
CA PHE A 91 12.77 -6.81 14.07
C PHE A 91 14.28 -6.59 13.88
N ARG A 92 14.80 -5.40 14.22
CA ARG A 92 16.24 -5.09 14.17
C ARG A 92 17.08 -6.11 14.93
N SER A 93 16.67 -6.46 16.15
CA SER A 93 17.37 -7.42 16.98
C SER A 93 17.40 -8.81 16.36
N THR A 94 16.31 -9.23 15.71
CA THR A 94 16.18 -10.53 15.06
C THR A 94 17.11 -10.62 13.84
N GLN A 95 17.15 -9.58 13.02
CA GLN A 95 17.99 -9.55 11.82
C GLN A 95 19.50 -9.50 12.12
N ARG A 96 19.87 -8.96 13.30
CA ARG A 96 21.27 -8.83 13.77
C ARG A 96 21.82 -10.07 14.48
N ARG A 97 21.01 -11.11 14.75
CA ARG A 97 21.51 -12.33 15.41
C ARG A 97 22.54 -13.04 14.51
N PRO A 98 23.69 -13.50 15.06
CA PRO A 98 24.66 -14.28 14.30
C PRO A 98 24.04 -15.63 13.90
N ASP A 99 24.06 -15.94 12.60
CA ASP A 99 23.20 -17.00 12.05
C ASP A 99 23.75 -18.43 12.13
N PRO A 100 22.85 -19.42 11.96
CA PRO A 100 23.16 -20.69 11.29
C PRO A 100 23.69 -20.51 9.84
N PRO A 101 24.26 -21.55 9.20
CA PRO A 101 24.95 -21.45 7.91
C PRO A 101 24.17 -20.71 6.80
N ARG A 102 24.89 -19.89 6.01
CA ARG A 102 24.41 -18.94 4.97
C ARG A 102 23.38 -19.44 3.96
N SER A 103 23.15 -20.75 3.83
CA SER A 103 22.28 -21.35 2.80
C SER A 103 20.78 -21.18 3.06
N HIS A 104 20.35 -20.64 4.21
CA HIS A 104 18.94 -20.48 4.58
C HIS A 104 18.59 -19.08 5.10
N ARG A 105 19.40 -18.06 4.78
CA ARG A 105 19.15 -16.70 5.28
C ARG A 105 18.03 -16.04 4.47
N LEU A 106 16.90 -15.76 5.12
CA LEU A 106 15.84 -14.96 4.54
C LEU A 106 16.25 -13.48 4.54
N SER A 107 16.02 -12.79 3.43
CA SER A 107 16.22 -11.35 3.28
C SER A 107 14.88 -10.63 3.48
N PRO A 108 14.74 -9.75 4.48
CA PRO A 108 13.55 -8.92 4.58
C PRO A 108 13.47 -8.00 3.34
N ARG A 109 12.31 -7.94 2.70
CA ARG A 109 12.08 -7.12 1.50
C ARG A 109 10.92 -6.14 1.63
N LEU A 110 9.97 -6.46 2.50
CA LEU A 110 8.77 -5.64 2.71
C LEU A 110 8.41 -5.57 4.20
N PHE A 111 8.12 -4.35 4.65
CA PHE A 111 7.65 -4.05 6.00
C PHE A 111 6.34 -3.26 5.90
N VAL A 112 5.23 -3.85 6.33
CA VAL A 112 3.90 -3.25 6.23
C VAL A 112 3.46 -2.75 7.61
N VAL A 113 2.86 -1.55 7.66
CA VAL A 113 2.13 -1.04 8.82
C VAL A 113 0.70 -0.74 8.40
N ASP A 114 -0.25 -1.56 8.88
CA ASP A 114 -1.68 -1.51 8.51
C ASP A 114 -2.57 -1.40 9.77
N SER A 115 -3.31 -0.32 10.02
CA SER A 115 -3.16 1.04 9.50
C SER A 115 -2.57 2.01 10.52
N LEU A 116 -1.57 2.80 10.12
CA LEU A 116 -0.86 3.69 11.04
C LEU A 116 -1.77 4.76 11.69
N SER A 117 -2.87 5.11 11.03
CA SER A 117 -3.89 6.00 11.60
C SER A 117 -4.46 5.48 12.92
N ALA A 118 -4.60 4.16 13.11
CA ALA A 118 -5.21 3.58 14.30
C ALA A 118 -4.43 3.93 15.58
N VAL A 119 -3.10 3.87 15.53
CA VAL A 119 -2.24 4.13 16.70
C VAL A 119 -1.91 5.61 16.91
N LEU A 120 -2.00 6.44 15.86
CA LEU A 120 -1.65 7.85 15.94
C LEU A 120 -2.83 8.80 16.19
N THR A 121 -4.06 8.41 15.83
CA THR A 121 -5.22 9.32 15.89
C THR A 121 -5.44 9.88 17.30
N ASN A 122 -5.32 9.06 18.34
CA ASN A 122 -5.50 9.52 19.72
C ASN A 122 -4.44 10.55 20.12
N LEU A 123 -3.17 10.32 19.77
CA LEU A 123 -2.08 11.22 20.10
C LEU A 123 -2.18 12.56 19.36
N LEU A 124 -2.62 12.53 18.11
CA LEU A 124 -2.76 13.75 17.30
C LEU A 124 -3.93 14.62 17.75
N ARG A 125 -4.96 14.05 18.40
CA ARG A 125 -6.09 14.80 18.95
C ARG A 125 -5.76 15.57 20.23
N MET A 126 -4.66 15.24 20.91
CA MET A 126 -4.30 15.85 22.21
C MET A 126 -3.71 17.26 22.09
N GLY A 127 -3.41 17.74 20.86
CA GLY A 127 -3.14 19.16 20.57
C GLY A 127 -1.84 19.74 21.14
N ASP A 128 -1.01 18.95 21.80
CA ASP A 128 0.14 19.37 22.59
C ASP A 128 1.49 19.32 21.83
N GLY A 129 1.45 19.11 20.51
CA GLY A 129 2.66 18.95 19.68
C GLY A 129 3.41 17.64 19.89
N VAL A 130 3.20 16.95 21.02
CA VAL A 130 3.78 15.64 21.35
C VAL A 130 3.33 14.62 20.32
N GLY A 131 2.03 14.57 19.97
CA GLY A 131 1.54 13.65 18.95
C GLY A 131 2.23 13.81 17.60
N HIS A 132 2.48 15.05 17.17
CA HIS A 132 3.23 15.32 15.94
C HIS A 132 4.72 14.93 16.07
N ALA A 133 5.36 15.25 17.20
CA ALA A 133 6.74 14.86 17.44
C ALA A 133 6.91 13.33 17.41
N THR A 134 5.99 12.59 18.04
CA THR A 134 5.95 11.12 18.04
C THR A 134 5.73 10.55 16.64
N MET A 135 4.78 11.10 15.88
CA MET A 135 4.56 10.72 14.48
C MET A 135 5.83 10.94 13.63
N MET A 136 6.49 12.08 13.80
CA MET A 136 7.73 12.37 13.07
C MET A 136 8.88 11.47 13.53
N HIS A 137 8.97 11.13 14.81
CA HIS A 137 9.94 10.16 15.32
C HIS A 137 9.72 8.78 14.70
N LEU A 138 8.50 8.25 14.75
CA LEU A 138 8.16 6.97 14.13
C LEU A 138 8.49 6.95 12.63
N SER A 139 8.20 8.03 11.90
CA SER A 139 8.54 8.09 10.48
C SER A 139 10.04 7.98 10.20
N ARG A 140 10.87 8.52 11.10
CA ARG A 140 12.33 8.42 11.00
C ARG A 140 12.78 7.00 11.31
N GLU A 141 12.21 6.36 12.33
CA GLU A 141 12.51 4.96 12.64
C GLU A 141 12.17 4.03 11.47
N LEU A 142 10.99 4.19 10.87
CA LEU A 142 10.59 3.42 9.67
C LEU A 142 11.54 3.66 8.49
N ARG A 143 11.92 4.91 8.22
CA ARG A 143 12.90 5.24 7.17
C ARG A 143 14.27 4.63 7.44
N GLN A 144 14.69 4.62 8.71
CA GLN A 144 15.95 4.04 9.12
C GLN A 144 15.93 2.51 8.96
N VAL A 145 14.84 1.84 9.33
CA VAL A 145 14.67 0.40 9.06
C VAL A 145 14.75 0.09 7.57
N ALA A 146 14.07 0.89 6.73
CA ALA A 146 14.15 0.71 5.27
C ALA A 146 15.60 0.78 4.76
N SER A 147 16.38 1.72 5.29
CA SER A 147 17.77 1.98 4.87
C SER A 147 18.75 0.95 5.43
N ASP A 148 18.59 0.57 6.70
CA ASP A 148 19.48 -0.36 7.40
C ASP A 148 19.43 -1.78 6.80
N PHE A 149 18.27 -2.17 6.24
CA PHE A 149 18.02 -3.53 5.74
C PHE A 149 17.69 -3.60 4.24
N ASP A 150 17.81 -2.49 3.50
CA ASP A 150 17.51 -2.40 2.05
C ASP A 150 16.13 -3.00 1.72
N LEU A 151 15.10 -2.54 2.44
CA LEU A 151 13.71 -3.01 2.31
C LEU A 151 12.74 -1.88 2.00
N VAL A 152 11.55 -2.24 1.51
CA VAL A 152 10.45 -1.30 1.28
C VAL A 152 9.56 -1.23 2.51
N VAL A 153 9.22 -0.01 2.96
CA VAL A 153 8.21 0.22 3.99
C VAL A 153 6.92 0.71 3.33
N LEU A 154 5.82 -0.01 3.56
CA LEU A 154 4.48 0.36 3.13
C LEU A 154 3.64 0.72 4.35
N VAL A 155 3.05 1.91 4.34
CA VAL A 155 2.19 2.40 5.41
C VAL A 155 0.83 2.71 4.83
N THR A 156 -0.22 2.18 5.44
CA THR A 156 -1.60 2.57 5.12
C THR A 156 -2.09 3.58 6.15
N THR A 157 -2.97 4.47 5.70
CA THR A 157 -3.63 5.46 6.54
C THR A 157 -5.07 5.57 6.11
N LEU A 158 -5.98 5.69 7.07
CA LEU A 158 -7.39 5.99 6.78
C LEU A 158 -7.56 7.46 6.36
N PRO A 159 -8.38 7.75 5.34
CA PRO A 159 -8.68 9.12 4.92
C PRO A 159 -9.54 9.85 5.97
N VAL A 160 -9.49 11.18 5.97
CA VAL A 160 -10.28 12.04 6.86
C VAL A 160 -11.22 12.91 6.02
N GLN A 161 -12.49 13.03 6.44
CA GLN A 161 -13.46 13.92 5.79
C GLN A 161 -13.12 15.39 6.07
N ILE A 162 -13.24 16.23 5.03
CA ILE A 162 -13.14 17.68 5.13
C ILE A 162 -14.53 18.31 5.01
N SER A 163 -14.79 19.38 5.75
CA SER A 163 -15.97 20.20 5.54
C SER A 163 -15.76 21.08 4.30
N PHE A 164 -16.81 21.27 3.48
CA PHE A 164 -16.78 22.01 2.21
C PHE A 164 -16.22 23.44 2.28
N SER A 165 -15.98 24.00 3.48
CA SER A 165 -15.64 25.41 3.68
C SER A 165 -14.15 25.73 3.86
N GLU A 166 -13.24 24.75 4.02
CA GLU A 166 -11.88 25.09 4.50
C GLU A 166 -10.69 24.61 3.66
N GLU A 167 -10.79 23.54 2.86
CA GLU A 167 -9.66 23.09 2.03
C GLU A 167 -10.16 22.46 0.72
N LYS A 168 -9.47 22.72 -0.41
CA LYS A 168 -9.76 22.03 -1.68
C LYS A 168 -9.35 20.56 -1.57
N ALA A 169 -10.14 19.65 -2.12
CA ALA A 169 -9.80 18.23 -2.17
C ALA A 169 -8.43 18.04 -2.88
N PRO A 170 -7.53 17.22 -2.33
CA PRO A 170 -6.18 17.02 -2.88
C PRO A 170 -6.16 16.15 -4.14
N SER A 171 -7.30 15.57 -4.54
CA SER A 171 -7.45 14.76 -5.74
C SER A 171 -8.24 15.51 -6.80
N ILE A 172 -7.72 15.53 -8.03
CA ILE A 172 -8.46 16.06 -9.19
C ILE A 172 -9.54 15.08 -9.67
N LEU A 173 -9.49 13.82 -9.23
CA LEU A 173 -10.39 12.76 -9.68
C LEU A 173 -11.55 12.50 -8.71
N MET A 174 -11.58 13.20 -7.57
CA MET A 174 -12.57 12.93 -6.53
C MET A 174 -13.55 14.07 -6.38
N THR A 175 -14.82 13.69 -6.39
CA THR A 175 -15.98 14.48 -5.96
C THR A 175 -16.14 14.48 -4.45
N SER A 176 -15.41 13.60 -3.74
CA SER A 176 -15.53 13.41 -2.30
C SER A 176 -14.59 14.34 -1.52
N ASN A 177 -15.16 14.93 -0.47
CA ASN A 177 -14.46 15.78 0.49
C ASN A 177 -13.59 14.95 1.44
N VAL A 178 -12.53 14.34 0.93
CA VAL A 178 -11.60 13.56 1.74
C VAL A 178 -10.16 14.01 1.51
N LYS A 179 -9.35 13.97 2.56
CA LYS A 179 -7.91 14.19 2.49
C LYS A 179 -7.14 13.01 3.09
N PRO A 180 -5.86 12.82 2.71
CA PRO A 180 -4.98 11.87 3.38
C PRO A 180 -5.00 12.07 4.90
N GLY A 181 -4.99 10.96 5.63
CA GLY A 181 -4.88 10.97 7.09
C GLY A 181 -3.55 11.55 7.58
N LEU A 182 -3.46 11.83 8.88
CA LEU A 182 -2.25 12.29 9.58
C LEU A 182 -1.76 13.72 9.25
N GLY A 183 -2.47 14.45 8.39
CA GLY A 183 -2.27 15.88 8.15
C GLY A 183 -1.05 16.23 7.30
N SER A 184 -0.80 17.54 7.15
CA SER A 184 0.19 18.08 6.21
C SER A 184 1.64 17.75 6.59
N SER A 185 1.94 17.53 7.87
CA SER A 185 3.28 17.16 8.33
C SER A 185 3.68 15.74 7.90
N TRP A 186 2.74 14.80 7.87
CA TRP A 186 2.97 13.44 7.36
C TRP A 186 3.36 13.42 5.88
N LYS A 187 2.89 14.40 5.10
CA LYS A 187 3.32 14.57 3.70
C LYS A 187 4.83 14.61 3.61
N TYR A 188 5.56 15.22 4.54
CA TYR A 188 7.02 15.33 4.47
C TYR A 188 7.77 14.07 4.93
N ALA A 189 7.10 13.18 5.66
CA ALA A 189 7.67 11.93 6.16
C ALA A 189 7.84 10.85 5.07
N THR A 190 7.00 10.88 4.03
CA THR A 190 6.90 9.85 2.99
C THR A 190 7.73 10.16 1.74
N ASP A 191 8.18 9.12 1.03
CA ASP A 191 8.85 9.27 -0.27
C ASP A 191 7.86 9.25 -1.45
N LEU A 192 6.80 8.46 -1.32
CA LEU A 192 5.70 8.31 -2.25
C LEU A 192 4.39 8.27 -1.44
N GLN A 193 3.36 8.95 -1.92
CA GLN A 193 1.99 8.85 -1.42
C GLN A 193 1.07 8.56 -2.58
N VAL A 194 0.34 7.47 -2.45
CA VAL A 194 -0.74 7.09 -3.34
C VAL A 194 -2.05 7.15 -2.60
N PHE A 195 -3.10 7.52 -3.31
CA PHE A 195 -4.45 7.55 -2.78
C PHE A 195 -5.32 6.60 -3.58
N LEU A 196 -6.07 5.78 -2.85
CA LEU A 196 -6.93 4.75 -3.42
C LEU A 196 -8.38 5.20 -3.26
N SER A 197 -9.13 5.24 -4.36
CA SER A 197 -10.57 5.46 -4.33
C SER A 197 -11.33 4.42 -5.14
N ARG A 198 -12.62 4.28 -4.82
CA ARG A 198 -13.56 3.62 -5.70
C ARG A 198 -13.89 4.54 -6.86
N PHE A 199 -14.01 3.96 -8.04
CA PHE A 199 -14.58 4.65 -9.17
C PHE A 199 -16.09 4.81 -8.93
N GLU A 200 -16.60 6.04 -8.96
CA GLU A 200 -18.04 6.32 -8.90
C GLU A 200 -18.54 6.61 -10.31
N MET A 201 -19.46 5.77 -10.81
CA MET A 201 -20.21 6.10 -12.02
C MET A 201 -21.28 7.12 -11.67
N THR A 202 -21.27 8.27 -12.31
CA THR A 202 -22.43 9.18 -12.29
C THR A 202 -23.53 8.61 -13.19
N ASP A 203 -24.75 8.46 -12.67
CA ASP A 203 -25.95 7.85 -13.30
C ASP A 203 -26.51 8.59 -14.54
N GLY A 204 -25.65 8.99 -15.48
CA GLY A 204 -26.05 9.48 -16.80
C GLY A 204 -25.68 8.44 -17.85
N GLY A 205 -26.64 7.62 -18.29
CA GLY A 205 -26.44 6.53 -19.25
C GLY A 205 -25.58 6.92 -20.46
N GLY A 206 -24.34 6.43 -20.47
CA GLY A 206 -23.32 6.67 -21.50
C GLY A 206 -21.93 6.53 -20.87
N ASN A 207 -21.03 5.80 -21.53
CA ASN A 207 -19.65 5.49 -21.11
C ASN A 207 -19.09 6.43 -20.03
N GLY A 208 -18.79 5.87 -18.84
CA GLY A 208 -18.32 6.62 -17.69
C GLY A 208 -17.16 7.54 -18.05
N THR A 209 -17.42 8.84 -18.07
CA THR A 209 -16.41 9.85 -18.42
C THR A 209 -15.76 10.38 -17.14
N ILE A 210 -14.45 10.19 -16.99
CA ILE A 210 -13.67 10.85 -15.94
C ILE A 210 -13.58 12.33 -16.30
N LYS A 211 -14.20 13.21 -15.50
CA LYS A 211 -13.98 14.66 -15.60
C LYS A 211 -12.98 15.06 -14.51
N PRO A 212 -11.71 15.32 -14.84
CA PRO A 212 -10.78 15.86 -13.86
C PRO A 212 -11.31 17.23 -13.38
N SER A 213 -11.44 17.39 -12.07
CA SER A 213 -11.72 18.67 -11.44
C SER A 213 -10.54 19.60 -11.69
N ARG A 214 -10.78 20.63 -12.51
CA ARG A 214 -9.78 21.59 -13.02
C ARG A 214 -9.08 22.41 -11.92
N ASP A 215 -9.54 22.30 -10.68
CA ASP A 215 -9.22 23.19 -9.57
C ASP A 215 -8.33 22.59 -8.45
N GLY A 216 -7.96 21.31 -8.54
CA GLY A 216 -7.38 20.53 -7.42
C GLY A 216 -5.90 20.77 -7.07
N TYR A 217 -5.14 21.51 -7.89
CA TYR A 217 -3.74 21.85 -7.58
C TYR A 217 -3.53 23.36 -7.49
N SER A 218 -3.15 23.84 -6.30
CA SER A 218 -2.47 25.14 -6.20
C SER A 218 -1.06 24.96 -6.76
N ARG A 219 -0.88 25.26 -8.05
CA ARG A 219 0.42 25.23 -8.73
C ARG A 219 1.33 26.28 -8.09
N HIS A 220 2.49 25.86 -7.56
CA HIS A 220 3.54 26.81 -7.19
C HIS A 220 4.09 27.47 -8.47
N PRO A 221 4.26 28.80 -8.53
CA PRO A 221 4.55 29.51 -9.77
C PRO A 221 6.05 29.50 -10.06
N SER A 222 6.60 28.39 -10.56
CA SER A 222 7.92 28.44 -11.20
C SER A 222 8.20 27.21 -12.09
N ARG A 223 7.66 27.23 -13.31
CA ARG A 223 8.32 26.79 -14.55
C ARG A 223 7.27 26.61 -15.65
N ASN A 224 7.42 27.42 -16.70
CA ASN A 224 6.89 27.30 -18.06
C ASN A 224 5.50 26.67 -18.20
N GLU A 225 4.53 27.54 -18.42
CA GLU A 225 3.18 27.23 -18.87
C GLU A 225 3.23 26.34 -20.13
N VAL A 226 2.82 25.09 -19.96
CA VAL A 226 2.31 24.27 -21.06
C VAL A 226 0.85 24.00 -20.70
N ASP A 227 -0.05 24.62 -21.44
CA ASP A 227 -1.47 24.27 -21.43
C ASP A 227 -1.61 22.84 -21.93
N VAL A 228 -1.71 21.89 -21.00
CA VAL A 228 -2.09 20.52 -21.32
C VAL A 228 -3.61 20.46 -21.22
N ASP A 229 -4.27 20.48 -22.37
CA ASP A 229 -5.68 20.14 -22.50
C ASP A 229 -5.85 18.69 -22.03
N MET A 230 -6.42 18.51 -20.83
CA MET A 230 -6.61 17.21 -20.18
C MET A 230 -8.09 16.79 -20.23
N SER A 231 -8.71 16.94 -21.40
CA SER A 231 -9.77 16.02 -21.82
C SER A 231 -9.12 14.66 -22.09
N ALA A 232 -8.84 13.91 -21.02
CA ALA A 232 -8.47 12.51 -21.16
C ALA A 232 -9.73 11.73 -21.59
N GLU A 233 -10.07 11.84 -22.89
CA GLU A 233 -10.76 10.76 -23.55
C GLU A 233 -9.89 9.53 -23.36
N ILE A 234 -10.47 8.50 -22.74
CA ILE A 234 -9.84 7.20 -22.55
C ILE A 234 -9.37 6.74 -23.94
N SER A 235 -8.06 6.81 -24.18
CA SER A 235 -7.43 6.38 -25.44
C SER A 235 -7.82 4.92 -25.67
N ALA A 236 -8.64 4.71 -26.70
CA ALA A 236 -9.25 3.44 -27.07
C ALA A 236 -8.22 2.48 -27.70
N ASP A 237 -7.20 2.07 -26.94
CA ASP A 237 -6.25 1.05 -27.41
C ASP A 237 -6.20 -0.22 -26.54
N GLU A 238 -6.92 -0.25 -25.41
CA GLU A 238 -7.33 -1.47 -24.70
C GLU A 238 -8.51 -1.08 -23.78
N THR A 239 -9.74 -1.31 -24.23
CA THR A 239 -10.95 -0.89 -23.50
C THR A 239 -11.10 -1.72 -22.23
N MET A 240 -10.61 -1.22 -21.10
CA MET A 240 -10.97 -1.77 -19.79
C MET A 240 -12.45 -1.45 -19.54
N ASP A 241 -13.30 -2.48 -19.43
CA ASP A 241 -14.71 -2.31 -19.05
C ASP A 241 -14.78 -1.74 -17.63
N VAL A 242 -14.99 -0.43 -17.54
CA VAL A 242 -15.13 0.27 -16.26
C VAL A 242 -16.43 -0.21 -15.61
N ASN A 243 -16.33 -0.70 -14.37
CA ASN A 243 -17.44 -1.25 -13.59
C ASN A 243 -17.35 -0.81 -12.12
N ALA A 244 -18.29 -1.24 -11.27
CA ALA A 244 -18.30 -0.94 -9.83
C ALA A 244 -17.08 -1.50 -9.05
N GLU A 245 -16.35 -2.45 -9.64
CA GLU A 245 -15.13 -3.04 -9.07
C GLU A 245 -13.88 -2.24 -9.45
N THR A 246 -14.01 -1.30 -10.38
CA THR A 246 -12.91 -0.44 -10.80
C THR A 246 -12.51 0.49 -9.65
N ARG A 247 -11.20 0.62 -9.48
CA ARG A 247 -10.54 1.44 -8.47
C ARG A 247 -9.58 2.39 -9.18
N ILE A 248 -9.32 3.50 -8.52
CA ILE A 248 -8.38 4.52 -8.98
C ILE A 248 -7.21 4.54 -8.00
N VAL A 249 -5.99 4.52 -8.52
CA VAL A 249 -4.80 4.95 -7.77
C VAL A 249 -4.36 6.29 -8.32
N GLU A 250 -4.18 7.28 -7.45
CA GLU A 250 -3.57 8.56 -7.80
C GLU A 250 -2.29 8.78 -6.99
N VAL A 251 -1.22 9.21 -7.67
CA VAL A 251 0.03 9.65 -7.05
C VAL A 251 -0.15 11.10 -6.56
N ILE A 252 -0.46 11.27 -5.27
CA ILE A 252 -0.64 12.60 -4.65
C ILE A 252 0.71 13.24 -4.27
N LYS A 253 1.75 12.43 -4.11
CA LYS A 253 3.11 12.91 -3.88
C LYS A 253 4.13 11.89 -4.34
N SER A 254 5.14 12.32 -5.08
CA SER A 254 6.36 11.54 -5.26
C SER A 254 7.59 12.43 -5.27
N LYS A 255 8.72 11.92 -4.75
CA LYS A 255 10.04 12.55 -4.94
C LYS A 255 10.65 12.24 -6.31
N ARG A 256 10.15 11.21 -7.01
CA ARG A 256 10.74 10.69 -8.26
C ARG A 256 9.78 10.68 -9.45
N LEU A 257 8.47 10.65 -9.19
CA LEU A 257 7.40 10.62 -10.20
C LEU A 257 6.70 11.98 -10.27
N THR A 258 5.99 12.22 -11.36
CA THR A 258 5.13 13.39 -11.52
C THR A 258 3.88 13.23 -10.64
N THR A 259 3.71 14.17 -9.70
CA THR A 259 2.50 14.26 -8.88
C THR A 259 1.28 14.51 -9.78
N GLY A 260 0.17 13.82 -9.53
CA GLY A 260 -1.06 13.89 -10.33
C GLY A 260 -1.17 12.81 -11.41
N GLU A 261 -0.18 11.92 -11.56
CA GLU A 261 -0.33 10.68 -12.33
C GLU A 261 -1.32 9.74 -11.66
N TRP A 262 -2.10 9.02 -12.47
CA TRP A 262 -3.11 8.09 -11.99
C TRP A 262 -3.28 6.91 -12.94
N CYS A 263 -3.80 5.81 -12.40
CA CYS A 263 -4.22 4.66 -13.19
C CYS A 263 -5.51 4.05 -12.65
N LEU A 264 -6.24 3.37 -13.54
CA LEU A 264 -7.35 2.52 -13.17
C LEU A 264 -6.86 1.09 -12.99
N PHE A 265 -7.45 0.40 -12.02
CA PHE A 265 -7.20 -1.02 -11.81
C PHE A 265 -8.46 -1.70 -11.29
N GLN A 266 -8.57 -3.00 -11.52
CA GLN A 266 -9.58 -3.85 -10.92
C GLN A 266 -8.87 -4.80 -9.96
N LEU A 267 -9.39 -4.91 -8.75
CA LEU A 267 -9.01 -6.00 -7.85
C LEU A 267 -9.86 -7.19 -8.25
N LYS A 268 -9.22 -8.24 -8.78
CA LYS A 268 -9.87 -9.55 -8.88
C LYS A 268 -9.96 -10.11 -7.46
N ASP A 269 -11.18 -10.33 -6.98
CA ASP A 269 -11.44 -11.03 -5.73
C ASP A 269 -11.06 -12.51 -5.84
#